data_AF-A0A4U5MMT1-F1
#
_entry.id   AF-A0A4U5MMT1-F1
#
_cell.length_a   1.000
_cell.length_b   1.000
_cell.length_c   1.000
_cell.angle_alpha   90.00
_cell.angle_beta   90.00
_cell.angle_gamma   90.00
#
_symmetry.space_group_name_H-M   'P 1'
#
loop_
_entity.id
_entity.type
_entity.pdbx_description
1 polymer ?
#
loop_
_entity_poly.entity_id
_entity_poly.type
_entity_poly.pdbx_seq_one_letter_code
_entity_poly.pdbx_strand_id
1 'polypeptide(L)' 'MFQKGILRSQNDDILRNNVKSRIVMEWFKNPGDQMHEPLQISDTLVRFMMYSSTEDERDADLDWIRENWMPDVVEKCR' A
#
# COMPACT_ATOMS: atom_id res chain seq x y z
N MET A 1 -2.47 7.74 8.47
CA MET A 1 -1.67 8.97 8.67
C MET A 1 -0.47 8.88 7.73
N PHE A 2 -0.13 9.94 6.98
CA PHE A 2 1.00 9.89 6.06
C PHE A 2 2.33 9.87 6.82
N GLN A 3 3.28 9.04 6.37
CA GLN A 3 4.62 8.94 6.98
C GLN A 3 5.69 9.32 5.95
N LYS A 4 6.43 10.39 6.23
CA LYS A 4 7.62 10.77 5.46
C LYS A 4 8.81 9.92 5.90
N GLY A 5 9.71 9.60 4.96
CA GLY A 5 10.89 8.81 5.30
C GLY A 5 11.45 8.05 4.12
N ILE A 6 12.08 6.91 4.39
CA ILE A 6 12.58 5.99 3.37
C ILE A 6 11.68 4.76 3.38
N LEU A 7 11.17 4.37 2.22
CA LEU A 7 10.41 3.12 2.07
C LEU A 7 11.36 1.95 2.34
N ARG A 8 11.18 1.23 3.43
CA ARG A 8 12.00 0.05 3.78
C ARG A 8 11.45 -1.21 3.13
N SER A 9 10.14 -1.40 3.20
CA SER A 9 9.45 -2.57 2.66
C SER A 9 8.04 -2.19 2.23
N GLN A 10 7.61 -2.81 1.13
CA GLN A 10 6.27 -2.66 0.59
C GLN A 10 5.23 -3.51 1.36
N ASN A 11 5.68 -4.51 2.15
CA ASN A 11 4.82 -5.42 2.91
C ASN A 11 3.76 -6.14 2.06
N ASP A 12 4.12 -6.46 0.81
CA ASP A 12 3.24 -7.11 -0.17
C ASP A 12 2.71 -8.46 0.31
N ASP A 13 3.54 -9.25 0.98
CA ASP A 13 3.16 -10.59 1.46
C ASP A 13 2.08 -10.52 2.53
N ILE A 14 2.14 -9.51 3.42
CA ILE A 14 1.13 -9.29 4.45
C ILE A 14 -0.21 -9.00 3.80
N LEU A 15 -0.23 -8.15 2.77
CA LEU A 15 -1.44 -7.87 2.01
C LEU A 15 -1.99 -9.14 1.35
N ARG A 16 -1.17 -9.83 0.55
CA ARG A 16 -1.57 -10.99 -0.25
C ARG A 16 -2.08 -12.17 0.60
N ASN A 17 -1.58 -12.30 1.83
CA ASN A 17 -2.00 -13.38 2.73
C ASN A 17 -3.30 -13.11 3.48
N ASN A 18 -3.81 -11.87 3.50
CA ASN A 18 -4.96 -11.50 4.32
C ASN A 18 -6.19 -11.05 3.50
N VAL A 19 -6.00 -10.69 2.23
CA VAL A 19 -7.10 -10.37 1.32
C VAL A 19 -7.57 -11.61 0.57
N LYS A 20 -8.86 -11.72 0.34
CA LYS A 20 -9.43 -12.84 -0.44
C LYS A 20 -9.31 -12.61 -1.95
N SER A 21 -9.42 -11.35 -2.36
CA SER A 21 -9.38 -10.95 -3.75
C SER A 21 -8.00 -11.23 -4.34
N ARG A 22 -7.97 -11.61 -5.62
CA ARG A 22 -6.71 -11.58 -6.35
C ARG A 22 -6.32 -10.11 -6.52
N ILE A 23 -5.10 -9.76 -6.10
CA ILE A 23 -4.57 -8.40 -6.24
C ILE A 23 -3.34 -8.38 -7.16
N VAL A 24 -3.35 -7.45 -8.11
CA VAL A 24 -2.17 -7.01 -8.85
C VAL A 24 -1.80 -5.62 -8.37
N MET A 25 -0.53 -5.42 -8.05
CA MET A 25 -0.01 -4.15 -7.52
C MET A 25 0.97 -3.55 -8.51
N GLU A 26 0.88 -2.23 -8.65
CA GLU A 26 1.85 -1.41 -9.37
C GLU A 26 2.44 -0.40 -8.39
N TRP A 27 3.72 -0.55 -8.11
CA TRP A 27 4.47 0.33 -7.21
C TRP A 27 5.18 1.43 -7.99
N PHE A 28 5.00 2.67 -7.57
CA PHE A 28 5.70 3.84 -8.13
C PHE A 28 6.96 4.20 -7.33
N LYS A 29 7.22 3.48 -6.23
CA LYS A 29 8.40 3.62 -5.37
C LYS A 29 8.97 2.25 -5.03
N ASN A 30 10.29 2.18 -5.00
CA ASN A 30 11.05 1.00 -4.60
C ASN A 30 11.55 1.13 -3.16
N PRO A 31 11.85 0.01 -2.48
CA PRO A 31 12.61 0.03 -1.25
C PRO A 31 13.90 0.86 -1.41
N GLY A 32 14.13 1.80 -0.49
CA GLY A 32 15.20 2.79 -0.53
C GLY A 32 14.78 4.16 -1.03
N ASP A 33 13.64 4.29 -1.72
CA ASP A 33 13.16 5.58 -2.21
C ASP A 33 12.66 6.48 -1.07
N GLN A 34 12.84 7.79 -1.27
CA GLN A 34 12.34 8.78 -0.33
C GLN A 34 10.85 9.05 -0.55
N MET A 35 10.10 8.95 0.56
CA MET A 35 8.69 9.27 0.68
C MET A 35 8.54 10.74 1.10
N HIS A 36 7.98 11.54 0.19
CA HIS A 36 7.64 12.94 0.41
C HIS A 36 6.14 13.09 0.66
N GLU A 37 5.75 14.18 1.32
CA GLU A 37 4.34 14.51 1.51
C GLU A 37 3.64 14.61 0.15
N PRO A 38 2.55 13.85 -0.08
CA PRO A 38 1.87 13.86 -1.36
C PRO A 38 1.16 15.21 -1.54
N LEU A 39 1.47 15.91 -2.63
CA LEU A 39 0.87 17.19 -3.00
C LEU A 39 -0.17 17.01 -4.11
N GLN A 40 -0.03 15.96 -4.92
CA GLN A 40 -0.87 15.68 -6.08
C GLN A 40 -1.19 14.18 -6.18
N ILE A 41 -2.23 13.85 -6.96
CA ILE A 41 -2.57 12.44 -7.26
C ILE A 41 -1.39 11.72 -7.94
N SER A 42 -0.56 12.43 -8.69
CA SER A 42 0.67 11.88 -9.29
C SER A 42 1.70 11.40 -8.26
N ASP A 43 1.57 11.79 -6.99
CA ASP A 43 2.41 11.31 -5.88
C ASP A 43 1.89 9.99 -5.28
N THR A 44 1.00 9.30 -6.01
CA THR A 44 0.50 7.97 -5.65
C THR A 44 1.66 7.01 -5.43
N LEU A 45 1.65 6.33 -4.28
CA LEU A 45 2.68 5.36 -3.91
C LEU A 45 2.51 4.02 -4.63
N VAL A 46 1.28 3.53 -4.65
CA VAL A 46 0.92 2.21 -5.15
C VAL A 46 -0.49 2.26 -5.73
N ARG A 47 -0.71 1.49 -6.79
CA ARG A 47 -2.04 1.25 -7.35
C ARG A 47 -2.40 -0.23 -7.21
N PHE A 48 -3.64 -0.47 -6.81
CA PHE A 48 -4.22 -1.80 -6.71
C PHE A 48 -5.18 -2.05 -7.88
N MET A 49 -5.09 -3.24 -8.47
CA MET A 49 -6.15 -3.84 -9.27
C MET A 49 -6.65 -5.08 -8.54
N MET A 50 -7.89 -5.02 -8.06
CA MET A 50 -8.54 -6.08 -7.30
C MET A 50 -9.54 -6.83 -8.16
N TYR A 51 -9.50 -8.16 -8.09
CA TYR A 51 -10.44 -9.05 -8.75
C TYR A 51 -11.15 -9.87 -7.67
N SER A 52 -12.37 -9.45 -7.34
CA SER A 52 -13.23 -10.04 -6.31
C SER A 52 -14.39 -10.78 -6.96
N SER A 53 -14.90 -11.84 -6.33
CA SER A 53 -16.05 -12.58 -6.86
C SER A 53 -17.37 -11.88 -6.54
N THR A 54 -17.42 -11.16 -5.42
CA THR A 54 -18.58 -10.38 -4.96
C THR A 54 -18.18 -8.97 -4.52
N GLU A 55 -19.17 -8.09 -4.44
CA GLU A 55 -19.01 -6.75 -3.88
C GLU A 55 -18.67 -6.77 -2.38
N ASP A 56 -19.35 -7.63 -1.60
CA ASP A 56 -19.08 -7.77 -0.16
C ASP A 56 -17.63 -8.21 0.13
N GLU A 57 -17.06 -9.10 -0.68
CA GLU A 57 -15.65 -9.51 -0.56
C GLU A 57 -14.70 -8.37 -0.87
N ARG A 58 -14.98 -7.61 -1.94
CA ARG A 58 -14.20 -6.43 -2.32
C ARG A 58 -14.19 -5.41 -1.19
N ASP A 59 -15.35 -5.12 -0.62
CA ASP A 59 -15.49 -4.07 0.40
C ASP A 59 -14.83 -4.49 1.71
N ALA A 60 -14.99 -5.75 2.12
CA ALA A 60 -14.27 -6.30 3.28
C ALA A 60 -12.75 -6.27 3.10
N ASP A 61 -12.23 -6.62 1.92
CA ASP A 61 -10.79 -6.53 1.63
C ASP A 61 -10.31 -5.07 1.64
N LEU A 62 -11.08 -4.14 1.06
CA LEU A 62 -10.74 -2.71 1.07
C LEU A 62 -10.68 -2.14 2.49
N ASP A 63 -11.62 -2.53 3.35
CA ASP A 63 -11.63 -2.10 4.75
C ASP A 63 -10.44 -2.68 5.51
N TRP A 64 -10.14 -3.96 5.31
CA TRP A 64 -8.94 -4.57 5.90
C TRP A 64 -7.66 -3.86 5.47
N ILE A 65 -7.51 -3.55 4.18
CA ILE A 65 -6.34 -2.82 3.64
C ILE A 65 -6.18 -1.47 4.33
N ARG A 66 -7.25 -0.69 4.45
CA ARG A 66 -7.20 0.65 5.04
C ARG A 66 -6.81 0.63 6.51
N GLU A 67 -7.21 -0.40 7.24
CA GLU A 67 -7.01 -0.49 8.68
C GLU A 67 -5.71 -1.20 9.08
N ASN A 68 -5.29 -2.21 8.30
CA ASN A 68 -4.27 -3.16 8.74
C ASN A 68 -3.01 -3.16 7.86
N TRP A 69 -3.10 -2.64 6.64
CA TRP A 69 -1.96 -2.65 5.73
C TRP A 69 -1.33 -1.27 5.61
N MET A 70 -0.02 -1.23 5.86
CA MET A 70 0.79 -0.04 5.63
C MET A 70 2.18 -0.46 5.15
N PRO A 71 2.72 0.20 4.11
CA PRO A 71 4.12 0.05 3.76
C PRO A 71 4.99 0.53 4.92
N ASP A 72 6.15 -0.11 5.06
CA ASP A 72 7.08 0.15 6.14
C ASP A 72 7.99 1.32 5.75
N VAL A 73 7.84 2.44 6.45
CA VAL A 73 8.60 3.67 6.21
C VAL A 73 9.40 4.01 7.47
N VAL A 74 10.71 4.16 7.30
CA VAL A 74 11.60 4.56 8.40
C VAL A 74 11.92 6.04 8.33
N GLU A 75 11.92 6.72 9.48
CA GLU A 75 12.37 8.11 9.54
C GLU A 75 13.83 8.20 9.11
N LYS A 76 14.16 9.22 8.32
CA LYS A 76 15.54 9.49 7.92
C LYS A 76 16.29 9.95 9.18
N CYS A 77 17.17 9.12 9.73
CA CYS A 77 18.12 9.56 10.76
C CYS A 77 18.88 10.78 10.20
N ARG A 78 18.80 11.91 10.92
CA ARG A 78 19.54 13.13 10.60
C ARG A 78 21.03 12.95 10.84
#